data_AF-A0AAW1TF17-F1
#
_entry.id   AF-A0AAW1TF17-F1
#
_cell.length_a   1.000
_cell.length_b   1.000
_cell.length_c   1.000
_cell.angle_alpha   90.00
_cell.angle_beta   90.00
_cell.angle_gamma   90.00
#
_symmetry.space_group_name_H-M   'P 1'
#
loop_
_entity.id
_entity.type
_entity.pdbx_description
1 polymer ?
#
loop_
_entity_poly.entity_id
_entity_poly.type
_entity_poly.pdbx_seq_one_letter_code
_entity_poly.pdbx_strand_id
1 'polypeptide(L)'
;MLFFWLAAIGWGYINHADSDEKPTKELTTLPLLWFDRQVLRRFGAFLPFLVLLYRWWINLPACSIHGRPIKLLKLAKLYGYISLTRSLVYQVHSRGVLNWVNRVFPAELAAADHMMSDHIFLTASVAAILLCEGVFLLHHVSLVKHWRIVPKSMRSQRNHAYLAAGLCGLLYLLTVGDTYYSARYFHWRVHNNSAAVLGFIAFQLPALALLAGGW
;
A
#
# COMPACT_ATOMS: atom_id res chain seq x y z
N MET A 1 5.53 -11.18 -6.15
CA MET A 1 4.60 -10.17 -5.60
C MET A 1 4.35 -9.07 -6.61
N LEU A 2 5.31 -8.18 -6.92
CA LEU A 2 5.14 -7.09 -7.91
C LEU A 2 4.46 -7.53 -9.23
N PHE A 3 4.88 -8.68 -9.78
CA PHE A 3 4.26 -9.25 -10.97
C PHE A 3 2.73 -9.39 -10.86
N PHE A 4 2.22 -9.86 -9.72
CA PHE A 4 0.78 -10.03 -9.52
C PHE A 4 0.04 -8.70 -9.49
N TRP A 5 0.64 -7.65 -8.90
CA TRP A 5 0.04 -6.31 -8.91
C TRP A 5 0.00 -5.72 -10.32
N LEU A 6 1.10 -5.80 -11.08
CA LEU A 6 1.12 -5.36 -12.47
C LEU A 6 0.18 -6.20 -13.35
N ALA A 7 0.13 -7.51 -13.15
CA ALA A 7 -0.77 -8.41 -13.87
C ALA A 7 -2.24 -8.09 -13.57
N ALA A 8 -2.60 -7.76 -12.33
CA ALA A 8 -3.96 -7.37 -11.97
C ALA A 8 -4.39 -6.06 -12.65
N ILE A 9 -3.49 -5.07 -12.70
CA ILE A 9 -3.75 -3.81 -13.42
C ILE A 9 -3.89 -4.09 -14.92
N GLY A 10 -2.96 -4.83 -15.52
CA GLY A 10 -3.00 -5.18 -16.94
C GLY A 10 -4.24 -6.01 -17.30
N TRP A 11 -4.62 -6.95 -16.45
CA TRP A 11 -5.83 -7.76 -16.62
C TRP A 11 -7.10 -6.92 -16.50
N GLY A 12 -7.14 -5.99 -15.53
CA GLY A 12 -8.23 -5.03 -15.37
C GLY A 12 -8.34 -4.07 -16.56
N TYR A 13 -7.20 -3.70 -17.14
CA TYR A 13 -7.13 -2.89 -18.36
C TYR A 13 -7.65 -3.63 -19.59
N ILE A 14 -7.23 -4.88 -19.80
CA ILE A 14 -7.64 -5.70 -20.96
C ILE A 14 -9.13 -6.04 -20.87
N ASN A 15 -9.62 -6.38 -19.68
CA ASN A 15 -11.02 -6.73 -19.44
C ASN A 15 -11.86 -5.52 -19.01
N HIS A 16 -11.39 -4.30 -19.27
CA HIS A 16 -12.16 -3.09 -19.01
C HIS A 16 -13.47 -3.22 -19.77
N ALA A 17 -14.60 -3.17 -19.05
CA ALA A 17 -15.89 -3.33 -19.68
C ALA A 17 -16.02 -2.25 -20.76
N ASP A 18 -16.25 -2.64 -22.02
CA ASP A 18 -16.43 -1.73 -23.16
C ASP A 18 -17.72 -0.88 -23.05
N SER A 19 -18.27 -0.73 -21.84
CA SER A 19 -19.36 0.18 -21.57
C SER A 19 -18.80 1.59 -21.49
N ASP A 20 -18.93 2.35 -22.59
CA ASP A 20 -18.87 3.82 -22.58
C ASP A 20 -19.90 4.45 -21.59
N GLU A 21 -20.79 3.63 -21.01
CA GLU A 21 -21.60 4.01 -19.86
C GLU A 21 -20.71 4.22 -18.64
N LYS A 22 -20.55 5.52 -18.31
CA LYS A 22 -19.97 5.95 -17.04
C LYS A 22 -20.59 5.17 -15.88
N PRO A 23 -19.81 4.85 -14.84
CA PRO A 23 -20.34 4.27 -13.61
C PRO A 23 -21.58 5.04 -13.15
N THR A 24 -22.72 4.36 -13.13
CA THR A 24 -24.02 4.94 -12.79
C THR A 24 -24.01 5.49 -11.36
N LYS A 25 -24.75 6.60 -11.14
CA LYS A 25 -24.80 7.38 -9.89
C LYS A 25 -25.09 6.56 -8.61
N GLU A 26 -25.55 5.32 -8.72
CA GLU A 26 -25.76 4.39 -7.59
C GLU A 26 -24.47 4.07 -6.81
N LEU A 27 -23.29 4.36 -7.37
CA LEU A 27 -22.01 4.23 -6.67
C LEU A 27 -21.82 5.18 -5.47
N THR A 28 -22.63 6.24 -5.36
CA THR A 28 -22.54 7.21 -4.26
C THR A 28 -23.04 6.69 -2.92
N THR A 29 -23.76 5.56 -2.89
CA THR A 29 -24.31 4.94 -1.66
C THR A 29 -23.51 3.75 -1.15
N LEU A 30 -22.32 3.47 -1.71
CA LEU A 30 -21.51 2.36 -1.24
C LEU A 30 -21.20 2.51 0.27
N PRO A 31 -21.45 1.49 1.10
CA PRO A 31 -21.34 1.58 2.56
C PRO A 31 -19.90 1.81 3.04
N LEU A 32 -18.89 1.67 2.17
CA LEU A 32 -17.47 1.91 2.49
C LEU A 32 -17.01 3.34 2.14
N LEU A 33 -17.83 4.12 1.44
CA LEU A 33 -17.45 5.46 0.99
C LEU A 33 -17.22 6.43 2.16
N TRP A 34 -17.95 6.25 3.26
CA TRP A 34 -17.74 7.04 4.48
C TRP A 34 -16.37 6.74 5.10
N PHE A 35 -15.95 5.47 5.11
CA PHE A 35 -14.68 5.04 5.68
C PHE A 35 -13.51 5.60 4.87
N ASP A 36 -13.60 5.54 3.55
CA ASP A 36 -12.62 6.19 2.68
C ASP A 36 -12.54 7.71 2.97
N ARG A 37 -13.70 8.37 2.98
CA ARG A 37 -13.79 9.83 3.17
C ARG A 37 -13.28 10.30 4.53
N GLN A 38 -13.70 9.65 5.60
CA GLN A 38 -13.46 10.11 6.97
C GLN A 38 -12.16 9.56 7.55
N VAL A 39 -11.78 8.33 7.19
CA VAL A 39 -10.65 7.64 7.82
C VAL A 39 -9.44 7.60 6.88
N LEU A 40 -9.55 6.95 5.71
CA LEU A 40 -8.39 6.73 4.84
C LEU A 40 -7.83 8.01 4.25
N ARG A 41 -8.66 8.99 3.90
CA ARG A 41 -8.15 10.27 3.39
C ARG A 41 -7.45 11.11 4.44
N ARG A 42 -7.98 11.13 5.67
CA ARG A 42 -7.43 11.94 6.75
C ARG A 42 -6.20 11.30 7.37
N PHE A 43 -6.27 10.00 7.60
CA PHE A 43 -5.28 9.28 8.40
C PHE A 43 -4.47 8.25 7.59
N GLY A 44 -4.86 7.98 6.34
CA GLY A 44 -4.25 6.91 5.55
C GLY A 44 -2.76 7.13 5.27
N ALA A 45 -2.31 8.38 5.17
CA ALA A 45 -0.89 8.68 5.05
C ALA A 45 -0.08 8.26 6.29
N PHE A 46 -0.71 8.13 7.46
CA PHE A 46 -0.05 7.73 8.70
C PHE A 46 -0.08 6.21 8.96
N LEU A 47 -0.84 5.44 8.18
CA LEU A 47 -0.90 3.97 8.30
C LEU A 47 0.49 3.30 8.31
N PRO A 48 1.49 3.71 7.49
CA PRO A 48 2.81 3.10 7.53
C PRO A 48 3.47 3.24 8.92
N PHE A 49 3.25 4.36 9.60
CA PHE A 49 3.80 4.57 10.94
C PHE A 49 3.15 3.70 12.00
N LEU A 50 1.86 3.36 11.88
CA LEU A 50 1.23 2.41 12.80
C LEU A 50 1.88 1.02 12.69
N VAL A 51 2.20 0.58 11.47
CA VAL A 51 2.94 -0.66 11.22
C VAL A 51 4.35 -0.56 11.82
N LEU A 52 5.03 0.56 11.64
CA LEU A 52 6.36 0.79 12.23
C LEU A 52 6.33 0.77 13.77
N LEU A 53 5.36 1.42 14.39
CA LEU A 53 5.19 1.48 15.85
C LEU A 53 4.93 0.09 16.43
N TYR A 54 4.02 -0.66 15.80
CA TYR A 54 3.77 -2.05 16.17
C TYR A 54 5.05 -2.89 16.05
N ARG A 55 5.82 -2.66 14.99
CA ARG A 55 7.09 -3.36 14.78
C ARG A 55 8.16 -2.99 15.81
N TRP A 56 8.26 -1.71 16.17
CA TRP A 56 9.10 -1.27 17.28
C TRP A 56 8.70 -1.96 18.58
N TRP A 57 7.41 -2.01 18.88
CA TRP A 57 6.89 -2.68 20.07
C TRP A 57 7.33 -4.14 20.14
N ILE A 58 7.12 -4.91 19.07
CA ILE A 58 7.46 -6.35 19.06
C ILE A 58 8.97 -6.59 19.15
N ASN A 59 9.77 -5.70 18.55
CA ASN A 59 11.23 -5.87 18.48
C ASN A 59 11.97 -5.32 19.70
N LEU A 60 11.35 -4.48 20.54
CA LEU A 60 11.95 -3.95 21.77
C LEU A 60 12.58 -5.05 22.66
N PRO A 61 11.87 -6.17 22.96
CA PRO A 61 12.45 -7.27 23.73
C PRO A 61 13.64 -7.94 23.04
N ALA A 62 13.58 -8.11 21.72
CA ALA A 62 14.65 -8.75 20.95
C ALA A 62 15.92 -7.88 20.88
N CYS A 63 15.77 -6.56 20.75
CA CYS A 63 16.87 -5.60 20.77
C CYS A 63 17.60 -5.59 22.14
N SER A 64 16.84 -5.65 23.24
CA SER A 64 17.38 -5.68 24.61
C SER A 64 18.27 -6.91 24.84
N ILE A 65 17.90 -8.06 24.26
CA ILE A 65 18.61 -9.33 24.46
C ILE A 65 19.89 -9.43 23.60
N HIS A 66 19.90 -8.86 22.39
CA HIS A 66 20.96 -9.12 21.40
C HIS A 66 21.92 -7.96 21.13
N GLY A 67 21.69 -6.78 21.72
CA GLY A 67 22.60 -5.63 21.64
C GLY A 67 22.84 -5.09 20.22
N ARG A 68 22.16 -5.62 19.21
CA ARG A 68 22.25 -5.16 17.82
C ARG A 68 20.93 -4.49 17.43
N PRO A 69 20.93 -3.20 17.10
CA PRO A 69 19.74 -2.56 16.58
C PRO A 69 19.37 -3.24 15.26
N ILE A 70 18.16 -3.80 15.19
CA ILE A 70 17.55 -4.15 13.91
C ILE A 70 17.57 -2.88 13.05
N LYS A 71 17.86 -3.00 11.74
CA LYS A 71 17.98 -1.88 10.79
C LYS A 71 16.62 -1.19 10.51
N LEU A 72 15.85 -0.91 11.56
CA LEU A 72 14.56 -0.24 11.58
C LEU A 72 14.65 1.18 11.03
N LEU A 73 15.82 1.82 11.09
CA LEU A 73 16.03 3.14 10.50
C LEU A 73 15.82 3.15 8.98
N LYS A 74 16.32 2.12 8.26
CA LYS A 74 16.12 1.98 6.82
C LYS A 74 14.62 1.84 6.49
N LEU A 75 13.89 1.04 7.28
CA LEU A 75 12.45 0.86 7.14
C LEU A 75 11.68 2.14 7.47
N ALA A 76 12.04 2.82 8.56
CA ALA A 76 11.44 4.08 8.98
C ALA A 76 11.61 5.17 7.92
N LYS A 77 12.78 5.24 7.27
CA LYS A 77 13.03 6.15 6.14
C LYS A 77 12.11 5.83 4.95
N LEU A 78 11.98 4.56 4.59
CA LEU A 78 11.05 4.16 3.52
C LEU A 78 9.60 4.52 3.87
N TYR A 79 9.16 4.24 5.09
CA TYR A 79 7.78 4.52 5.50
C TYR A 79 7.51 6.01 5.58
N GLY A 80 8.46 6.79 6.10
CA GLY A 80 8.41 8.24 6.05
C GLY A 80 8.33 8.77 4.62
N TYR A 81 9.11 8.20 3.70
CA TYR A 81 9.05 8.54 2.28
C TYR A 81 7.71 8.18 1.63
N ILE A 82 7.17 6.98 1.89
CA ILE A 82 5.85 6.55 1.37
C ILE A 82 4.74 7.46 1.93
N SER A 83 4.75 7.72 3.24
CA SER A 83 3.81 8.62 3.91
C SER A 83 3.87 10.04 3.36
N LEU A 84 5.08 10.59 3.19
CA LEU A 84 5.29 11.94 2.66
C LEU A 84 4.82 12.03 1.21
N THR A 85 5.24 11.10 0.37
CA THR A 85 4.86 11.05 -1.06
C THR A 85 3.35 10.95 -1.20
N ARG A 86 2.71 10.09 -0.41
CA ARG A 86 1.25 9.97 -0.38
C ARG A 86 0.57 11.27 0.08
N SER A 87 1.10 11.91 1.11
CA SER A 87 0.56 13.19 1.62
C SER A 87 0.66 14.29 0.57
N LEU A 88 1.80 14.37 -0.12
CA LEU A 88 2.04 15.34 -1.19
C LEU A 88 1.13 15.09 -2.39
N VAL A 89 1.06 13.85 -2.88
CA VAL A 89 0.16 13.50 -4.00
C VAL A 89 -1.27 13.77 -3.64
N TYR A 90 -1.70 13.44 -2.42
CA TYR A 90 -3.07 13.72 -1.98
C TYR A 90 -3.36 15.22 -1.88
N GLN A 91 -2.43 16.04 -1.36
CA GLN A 91 -2.60 17.49 -1.32
C GLN A 91 -2.59 18.14 -2.71
N VAL A 92 -1.69 17.70 -3.60
CA VAL A 92 -1.62 18.19 -4.99
C VAL A 92 -2.86 17.76 -5.76
N HIS A 93 -3.27 16.50 -5.62
CA HIS A 93 -4.46 15.97 -6.24
C HIS A 93 -5.68 16.74 -5.75
N SER A 94 -5.97 16.74 -4.44
CA SER A 94 -7.14 17.46 -3.89
C SER A 94 -7.18 18.95 -4.27
N ARG A 95 -6.07 19.69 -4.20
CA ARG A 95 -6.04 21.11 -4.58
C ARG A 95 -6.14 21.35 -6.08
N GLY A 96 -5.40 20.60 -6.89
CA GLY A 96 -5.41 20.74 -8.35
C GLY A 96 -6.77 20.38 -8.94
N VAL A 97 -7.37 19.32 -8.41
CA VAL A 97 -8.74 18.89 -8.67
C VAL A 97 -9.74 19.97 -8.28
N LEU A 98 -9.76 20.41 -7.02
CA LEU A 98 -10.71 21.42 -6.55
C LEU A 98 -10.65 22.68 -7.42
N ASN A 99 -9.44 23.11 -7.78
CA ASN A 99 -9.23 24.28 -8.62
C ASN A 99 -9.67 24.08 -10.08
N TRP A 100 -9.49 22.90 -10.66
CA TRP A 100 -9.92 22.60 -12.03
C TRP A 100 -11.43 22.36 -12.12
N VAL A 101 -11.99 21.64 -11.16
CA VAL A 101 -13.43 21.38 -11.00
C VAL A 101 -14.23 22.65 -10.89
N ASN A 102 -13.82 23.54 -9.99
CA ASN A 102 -14.49 24.83 -9.77
C ASN A 102 -14.48 25.71 -11.04
N ARG A 103 -13.64 25.38 -12.03
CA ARG A 103 -13.57 26.09 -13.31
C ARG A 103 -14.39 25.46 -14.43
N VAL A 104 -14.63 24.15 -14.42
CA VAL A 104 -15.09 23.43 -15.63
C VAL A 104 -16.40 22.67 -15.46
N PHE A 105 -16.77 22.21 -14.25
CA PHE A 105 -17.94 21.33 -14.06
C PHE A 105 -18.87 21.78 -12.92
N PRO A 106 -20.18 21.45 -13.00
CA PRO A 106 -21.07 21.53 -11.85
C PRO A 106 -20.55 20.59 -10.75
N ALA A 107 -20.53 21.08 -9.49
CA ALA A 107 -19.81 20.51 -8.36
C ALA A 107 -20.05 19.00 -8.08
N GLU A 108 -21.20 18.46 -8.48
CA GLU A 108 -21.58 17.07 -8.20
C GLU A 108 -20.87 16.01 -9.05
N LEU A 109 -20.63 16.27 -10.34
CA LEU A 109 -19.98 15.29 -11.24
C LEU A 109 -18.48 15.16 -10.96
N ALA A 110 -17.86 16.27 -10.60
CA ALA A 110 -16.48 16.30 -10.20
C ALA A 110 -16.21 15.46 -8.95
N ALA A 111 -17.07 15.57 -7.92
CA ALA A 111 -16.85 14.88 -6.66
C ALA A 111 -16.72 13.35 -6.79
N ALA A 112 -17.36 12.72 -7.78
CA ALA A 112 -17.30 11.27 -8.01
C ALA A 112 -16.00 10.81 -8.70
N ASP A 113 -15.56 11.50 -9.76
CA ASP A 113 -14.33 11.14 -10.51
C ASP A 113 -13.07 11.29 -9.64
N HIS A 114 -13.06 12.26 -8.74
CA HIS A 114 -11.95 12.52 -7.82
C HIS A 114 -11.82 11.51 -6.70
N MET A 115 -12.89 10.77 -6.40
CA MET A 115 -12.81 9.76 -5.35
C MET A 115 -12.12 8.50 -5.82
N MET A 116 -12.25 8.16 -7.09
CA MET A 116 -11.78 6.87 -7.55
C MET A 116 -10.29 6.91 -7.89
N SER A 117 -9.77 7.97 -8.54
CA SER A 117 -8.42 7.98 -9.15
C SER A 117 -7.27 7.71 -8.17
N ASP A 118 -7.48 7.89 -6.88
CA ASP A 118 -6.49 7.63 -5.83
C ASP A 118 -6.36 6.14 -5.49
N HIS A 119 -7.33 5.28 -5.84
CA HIS A 119 -7.34 3.87 -5.41
C HIS A 119 -6.17 3.04 -5.98
N ILE A 120 -5.77 3.24 -7.24
CA ILE A 120 -4.62 2.52 -7.81
C ILE A 120 -3.31 3.00 -7.20
N PHE A 121 -3.20 4.30 -6.92
CA PHE A 121 -2.03 4.87 -6.29
C PHE A 121 -1.92 4.45 -4.81
N LEU A 122 -3.06 4.41 -4.13
CA LEU A 122 -3.24 3.90 -2.77
C LEU A 122 -2.82 2.43 -2.68
N THR A 123 -3.37 1.58 -3.52
CA THR A 123 -3.05 0.15 -3.56
C THR A 123 -1.58 -0.07 -3.88
N ALA A 124 -0.96 0.74 -4.75
CA ALA A 124 0.48 0.71 -4.98
C ALA A 124 1.29 0.97 -3.69
N SER A 125 0.90 1.97 -2.89
CA SER A 125 1.57 2.28 -1.62
C SER A 125 1.43 1.14 -0.60
N VAL A 126 0.22 0.59 -0.46
CA VAL A 126 -0.08 -0.53 0.46
C VAL A 126 0.66 -1.80 0.04
N ALA A 127 0.65 -2.11 -1.26
CA ALA A 127 1.38 -3.23 -1.83
C ALA A 127 2.89 -3.14 -1.56
N ALA A 128 3.49 -1.95 -1.68
CA ALA A 128 4.90 -1.73 -1.37
C ALA A 128 5.22 -1.99 0.11
N ILE A 129 4.37 -1.50 1.03
CA ILE A 129 4.52 -1.73 2.48
C ILE A 129 4.42 -3.22 2.80
N LEU A 130 3.39 -3.91 2.29
CA LEU A 130 3.18 -5.33 2.52
C LEU A 130 4.32 -6.18 1.95
N LEU A 131 4.85 -5.81 0.79
CA LEU A 131 6.03 -6.44 0.19
C LEU A 131 7.25 -6.31 1.12
N CYS A 132 7.55 -5.09 1.58
CA CYS A 132 8.64 -4.86 2.50
C CYS A 132 8.43 -5.64 3.80
N GLU A 133 7.27 -5.53 4.46
CA GLU A 133 6.97 -6.26 5.69
C GLU A 133 7.16 -7.77 5.53
N GLY A 134 6.62 -8.36 4.47
CA GLY A 134 6.77 -9.77 4.17
C GLY A 134 8.25 -10.19 4.05
N VAL A 135 9.04 -9.47 3.26
CA VAL A 135 10.48 -9.78 3.11
C VAL A 135 11.23 -9.62 4.42
N PHE A 136 10.96 -8.57 5.17
CA PHE A 136 11.62 -8.34 6.46
C PHE A 136 11.26 -9.41 7.51
N LEU A 137 9.99 -9.84 7.57
CA LEU A 137 9.56 -10.89 8.49
C LEU A 137 10.27 -12.21 8.15
N LEU A 138 10.36 -12.55 6.85
CA LEU A 138 11.09 -13.72 6.39
C LEU A 138 12.59 -13.62 6.67
N HIS A 139 13.18 -12.44 6.47
CA HIS A 139 14.58 -12.20 6.80
C HIS A 139 14.84 -12.37 8.31
N HIS A 140 13.99 -11.82 9.17
CA HIS A 140 14.08 -12.00 10.62
C HIS A 140 14.04 -13.49 11.00
N VAL A 141 13.15 -14.26 10.40
CA VAL A 141 13.08 -15.72 10.62
C VAL A 141 14.37 -16.43 10.16
N SER A 142 14.96 -16.02 9.04
CA SER A 142 16.21 -16.61 8.53
C SER A 142 17.39 -16.39 9.49
N LEU A 143 17.46 -15.22 10.15
CA LEU A 143 18.47 -14.93 11.16
C LEU A 143 18.29 -15.80 12.41
N VAL A 144 17.06 -15.98 12.87
CA VAL A 144 16.75 -16.84 14.03
C VAL A 144 17.12 -18.31 13.78
N LYS A 145 17.02 -18.81 12.54
CA LYS A 145 17.43 -20.19 12.20
C LYS A 145 18.92 -20.46 12.42
N HIS A 146 19.78 -19.45 12.30
CA HIS A 146 21.22 -19.61 12.47
C HIS A 146 21.65 -19.57 13.94
N TRP A 147 20.73 -19.25 14.86
CA TRP A 147 21.01 -19.29 16.29
C TRP A 147 20.83 -20.72 16.79
N ARG A 148 21.95 -21.45 16.96
CA ARG A 148 21.95 -22.87 17.37
C ARG A 148 21.28 -23.14 18.73
N ILE A 149 21.06 -22.11 19.55
CA ILE A 149 20.41 -22.20 20.86
C ILE A 149 19.29 -21.16 20.88
N VAL A 150 18.12 -21.52 20.38
CA VAL A 150 16.92 -20.68 20.42
C VAL A 150 16.15 -21.00 21.71
N PRO A 151 16.05 -20.07 22.68
CA PRO A 151 15.20 -20.25 23.86
C PRO A 151 13.77 -20.60 23.46
N LYS A 152 13.03 -21.35 24.30
CA LYS A 152 11.63 -21.73 24.01
C LYS A 152 10.74 -20.51 23.68
N SER A 153 11.00 -19.36 24.31
CA SER A 153 10.31 -18.09 24.02
C SER A 153 10.48 -17.60 22.57
N MET A 154 11.61 -17.89 21.94
CA MET A 154 11.90 -17.47 20.56
C MET A 154 11.35 -18.43 19.49
N ARG A 155 11.03 -19.69 19.84
CA ARG A 155 10.26 -20.57 18.93
C ARG A 155 8.87 -20.00 18.66
N SER A 156 8.25 -19.44 19.70
CA SER A 156 6.98 -18.72 19.57
C SER A 156 7.12 -17.54 18.62
N GLN A 157 8.15 -16.69 18.79
CA GLN A 157 8.40 -15.54 17.92
C GLN A 157 8.60 -15.94 16.45
N ARG A 158 9.31 -17.05 16.19
CA ARG A 158 9.47 -17.59 14.83
C ARG A 158 8.12 -17.93 14.17
N ASN A 159 7.24 -18.61 14.90
CA ASN A 159 5.92 -18.97 14.37
C ASN A 159 5.06 -17.72 14.14
N HIS A 160 5.10 -16.74 15.04
CA HIS A 160 4.43 -15.45 14.85
C HIS A 160 4.93 -14.72 13.61
N ALA A 161 6.24 -14.71 13.35
CA ALA A 161 6.81 -14.06 12.18
C ALA A 161 6.41 -14.77 10.87
N TYR A 162 6.32 -16.11 10.86
CA TYR A 162 5.78 -16.85 9.71
C TYR A 162 4.30 -16.56 9.47
N LEU A 163 3.48 -16.56 10.52
CA LEU A 163 2.06 -16.23 10.43
C LEU A 163 1.85 -14.80 9.93
N ALA A 164 2.62 -13.85 10.46
CA ALA A 164 2.58 -12.45 10.01
C ALA A 164 3.02 -12.31 8.55
N ALA A 165 4.07 -13.01 8.11
CA ALA A 165 4.50 -12.99 6.71
C ALA A 165 3.43 -13.59 5.78
N GLY A 166 2.79 -14.68 6.20
CA GLY A 166 1.66 -15.29 5.49
C GLY A 166 0.47 -14.34 5.40
N LEU A 167 0.13 -13.65 6.49
CA LEU A 167 -0.92 -12.63 6.51
C LEU A 167 -0.60 -11.44 5.61
N CYS A 168 0.66 -10.96 5.59
CA CYS A 168 1.10 -9.93 4.64
C CYS A 168 0.92 -10.41 3.18
N GLY A 169 1.24 -11.67 2.90
CA GLY A 169 1.01 -12.27 1.59
C GLY A 169 -0.47 -12.33 1.20
N LEU A 170 -1.34 -12.74 2.13
CA LEU A 170 -2.78 -12.77 1.91
C LEU A 170 -3.35 -11.35 1.69
N LEU A 171 -3.02 -10.39 2.56
CA LEU A 171 -3.43 -8.99 2.42
C LEU A 171 -2.93 -8.39 1.12
N TYR A 172 -1.74 -8.78 0.66
CA TYR A 172 -1.22 -8.35 -0.63
C TYR A 172 -2.09 -8.87 -1.77
N LEU A 173 -2.45 -10.15 -1.77
CA LEU A 173 -3.32 -10.73 -2.80
C LEU A 173 -4.71 -10.08 -2.81
N LEU A 174 -5.27 -9.79 -1.62
CA LEU A 174 -6.52 -9.05 -1.49
C LEU A 174 -6.40 -7.62 -2.06
N THR A 175 -5.31 -6.93 -1.76
CA THR A 175 -5.01 -5.59 -2.31
C THR A 175 -4.89 -5.64 -3.83
N VAL A 176 -4.26 -6.69 -4.37
CA VAL A 176 -4.15 -6.92 -5.82
C VAL A 176 -5.52 -7.16 -6.45
N GLY A 177 -6.39 -7.95 -5.81
CA GLY A 177 -7.77 -8.14 -6.23
C GLY A 177 -8.57 -6.84 -6.26
N ASP A 178 -8.47 -6.03 -5.21
CA ASP A 178 -9.10 -4.70 -5.12
C ASP A 178 -8.57 -3.75 -6.21
N THR A 179 -7.27 -3.81 -6.50
CA THR A 179 -6.66 -3.06 -7.60
C THR A 179 -7.24 -3.46 -8.95
N TYR A 180 -7.43 -4.76 -9.20
CA TYR A 180 -8.04 -5.26 -10.43
C TYR A 180 -9.48 -4.74 -10.59
N TYR A 181 -10.31 -4.87 -9.54
CA TYR A 181 -11.69 -4.37 -9.57
C TYR A 181 -11.72 -2.85 -9.81
N SER A 182 -10.82 -2.12 -9.16
CA SER A 182 -10.71 -0.67 -9.33
C SER A 182 -10.32 -0.28 -10.76
N ALA A 183 -9.30 -0.92 -11.32
CA ALA A 183 -8.87 -0.68 -12.69
C ALA A 183 -9.98 -1.03 -13.70
N ARG A 184 -10.72 -2.12 -13.47
CA ARG A 184 -11.75 -2.60 -14.39
C ARG A 184 -13.01 -1.74 -14.41
N TYR A 185 -13.51 -1.32 -13.24
CA TYR A 185 -14.85 -0.74 -13.15
C TYR A 185 -14.88 0.76 -12.85
N PHE A 186 -13.77 1.32 -12.37
CA PHE A 186 -13.78 2.65 -11.74
C PHE A 186 -12.86 3.67 -12.42
N HIS A 187 -12.12 3.26 -13.45
CA HIS A 187 -11.13 4.11 -14.10
C HIS A 187 -11.07 3.98 -15.60
N TRP A 188 -10.95 5.13 -16.24
CA TRP A 188 -10.49 5.24 -17.61
C TRP A 188 -9.12 4.57 -17.78
N ARG A 189 -8.95 3.86 -18.90
CA ARG A 189 -7.72 3.17 -19.30
C ARG A 189 -6.45 4.04 -19.15
N VAL A 190 -6.52 5.32 -19.54
CA VAL A 190 -5.39 6.26 -19.46
C VAL A 190 -5.03 6.61 -18.00
N HIS A 191 -6.04 6.75 -17.14
CA HIS A 191 -5.82 7.03 -15.71
C HIS A 191 -5.19 5.82 -15.01
N ASN A 192 -5.64 4.60 -15.35
CA ASN A 192 -5.03 3.35 -14.85
C ASN A 192 -3.54 3.28 -15.14
N ASN A 193 -3.15 3.50 -16.41
CA ASN A 193 -1.75 3.40 -16.82
C ASN A 193 -0.89 4.47 -16.14
N SER A 194 -1.36 5.71 -16.11
CA SER A 194 -0.65 6.80 -15.44
C SER A 194 -0.49 6.53 -13.95
N ALA A 195 -1.56 6.12 -13.26
CA ALA A 195 -1.53 5.79 -11.84
C ALA A 195 -0.63 4.59 -11.53
N ALA A 196 -0.62 3.57 -12.38
CA ALA A 196 0.24 2.41 -12.24
C ALA A 196 1.72 2.76 -12.40
N VAL A 197 2.07 3.53 -13.44
CA VAL A 197 3.45 4.00 -13.68
C VAL A 197 3.92 4.90 -12.53
N LEU A 198 3.10 5.88 -12.15
CA LEU A 198 3.43 6.78 -11.04
C LEU A 198 3.54 6.00 -9.72
N GLY A 199 2.61 5.09 -9.42
CA GLY A 199 2.66 4.26 -8.21
C GLY A 199 3.87 3.32 -8.19
N PHE A 200 4.26 2.80 -9.36
CA PHE A 200 5.48 2.01 -9.48
C PHE A 200 6.72 2.83 -9.16
N ILE A 201 6.89 3.99 -9.80
CA ILE A 201 8.04 4.88 -9.60
C ILE A 201 8.08 5.41 -8.16
N ALA A 202 6.92 5.81 -7.63
CA ALA A 202 6.81 6.44 -6.32
C ALA A 202 6.92 5.46 -5.15
N PHE A 203 6.53 4.19 -5.30
CA PHE A 203 6.47 3.26 -4.16
C PHE A 203 7.20 1.95 -4.40
N GLN A 204 6.96 1.29 -5.53
CA GLN A 204 7.52 -0.03 -5.79
C GLN A 204 9.02 0.04 -6.05
N LEU A 205 9.48 1.01 -6.86
CA LEU A 205 10.89 1.16 -7.19
C LEU A 205 11.75 1.49 -5.95
N PRO A 206 11.38 2.44 -5.06
CA PRO A 206 12.10 2.67 -3.81
C PRO A 206 12.10 1.45 -2.88
N ALA A 207 10.98 0.73 -2.79
CA ALA A 207 10.91 -0.52 -2.03
C ALA A 207 11.86 -1.58 -2.58
N LEU A 208 11.89 -1.78 -3.90
CA LEU A 208 12.80 -2.71 -4.56
C LEU A 208 14.27 -2.29 -4.40
N ALA A 209 14.59 -1.01 -4.58
CA ALA A 209 15.94 -0.49 -4.39
C ALA A 209 16.44 -0.74 -2.96
N LEU A 210 15.56 -0.55 -1.98
CA LEU A 210 15.86 -0.83 -0.58
C LEU A 210 16.09 -2.32 -0.33
N LEU A 211 15.27 -3.19 -0.93
CA LEU A 211 15.42 -4.64 -0.83
C LEU A 211 16.67 -5.16 -1.54
N ALA A 212 17.05 -4.55 -2.66
CA ALA A 212 18.21 -4.92 -3.48
C ALA A 212 19.54 -4.43 -2.90
N GLY A 213 19.56 -3.26 -2.26
CA GLY A 213 20.76 -2.64 -1.69
C GLY A 213 21.38 -3.36 -0.49
N GLY A 214 20.93 -4.58 -0.18
CA GLY A 214 21.40 -5.38 0.94
C GLY A 214 20.89 -4.83 2.28
N TRP A 215 20.42 -5.75 3.12
CA TRP A 215 19.96 -5.40 4.45
C TRP A 215 21.12 -5.13 5.38
#